data_AF-A0A193QI38-F1
#
_entry.id   AF-A0A193QI38-F1
#
_cell.length_a   1.000
_cell.length_b   1.000
_cell.length_c   1.000
_cell.angle_alpha   90.00
_cell.angle_beta   90.00
_cell.angle_gamma   90.00
#
_symmetry.space_group_name_H-M   'P 1'
#
loop_
_entity.id
_entity.type
_entity.pdbx_description
1 polymer ?
#
loop_
_entity_poly.entity_id
_entity_poly.type
_entity_poly.pdbx_seq_one_letter_code
_entity_poly.pdbx_strand_id
1 'polypeptide(L)'
;MTTPYIRAEYSNRDAGSIEFMIEKMLTGKVFIELACVNACDPAAQTVDVTSLVNRADPEGKPITHGTVYGVRFLRWQCGGSAIIMNPEPGDIGLFAVCDRDISLVVANRRGALAGSQRRHSRTDGVYLGGLLNAFPTQYLELAKNAINIVTPNPVNVSCHHATLKAPEGVTIDTPLAAFTGDIVDHAGSNSVSLKDLRDHFNRHRHDVQGVESGSSRVTSAPPDIPTE
;
A
#
# COMPACT_ATOMS: atom_id res chain seq x y z
N MET A 1 -35.05 -25.20 -16.66
CA MET A 1 -34.95 -25.98 -17.91
C MET A 1 -34.50 -25.04 -19.01
N THR A 2 -33.19 -24.95 -19.21
CA THR A 2 -32.57 -24.15 -20.27
C THR A 2 -31.92 -25.15 -21.23
N THR A 3 -32.52 -25.28 -22.40
CA THR A 3 -32.08 -26.15 -23.48
C THR A 3 -30.61 -25.83 -23.83
N PRO A 4 -29.69 -26.81 -23.84
CA PRO A 4 -28.35 -26.56 -24.36
C PRO A 4 -28.47 -26.24 -25.86
N TYR A 5 -27.90 -25.12 -26.28
CA TYR A 5 -27.73 -24.77 -27.68
C TYR A 5 -26.80 -25.82 -28.33
N ILE A 6 -27.37 -26.91 -28.82
CA ILE A 6 -26.71 -27.76 -29.81
C ILE A 6 -26.74 -26.96 -31.10
N ARG A 7 -25.59 -26.37 -31.49
CA ARG A 7 -25.44 -25.75 -32.81
C ARG A 7 -25.75 -26.82 -33.86
N ALA A 8 -26.90 -26.67 -34.51
CA ALA A 8 -27.40 -27.56 -35.54
C ALA A 8 -26.64 -27.32 -36.85
N GLU A 9 -25.34 -27.63 -36.91
CA GLU A 9 -24.57 -27.62 -38.17
C GLU A 9 -23.20 -28.34 -38.04
N TYR A 10 -23.16 -29.54 -37.46
CA TYR A 10 -22.02 -30.46 -37.63
C TYR A 10 -22.41 -31.65 -38.49
N SER A 11 -22.66 -31.36 -39.76
CA SER A 11 -22.65 -32.37 -40.82
C SER A 11 -21.20 -32.88 -40.98
N ASN A 12 -20.89 -34.06 -40.44
CA ASN A 12 -19.80 -34.98 -40.85
C ASN A 12 -18.60 -34.33 -41.57
N ARG A 13 -17.89 -33.43 -40.88
CA ARG A 13 -16.62 -32.85 -41.37
C ARG A 13 -15.62 -32.82 -40.23
N ASP A 14 -14.37 -33.17 -40.54
CA ASP A 14 -13.21 -33.18 -39.63
C ASP A 14 -13.07 -31.87 -38.82
N ALA A 15 -13.60 -30.76 -39.32
CA ALA A 15 -13.61 -29.48 -38.62
C ALA A 15 -14.32 -29.54 -37.25
N GLY A 16 -15.45 -30.24 -37.14
CA GLY A 16 -16.21 -30.32 -35.88
C GLY A 16 -15.56 -31.21 -34.83
N SER A 17 -14.91 -32.29 -35.26
CA SER A 17 -14.14 -33.15 -34.35
C SER A 17 -12.86 -32.46 -33.89
N ILE A 18 -12.20 -31.68 -34.75
CA ILE A 18 -11.04 -30.85 -34.38
C ILE A 18 -11.44 -29.77 -33.36
N GLU A 19 -12.56 -29.08 -33.57
CA GLU A 19 -13.06 -28.07 -32.64
C GLU A 19 -13.33 -28.67 -31.26
N PHE A 20 -14.06 -29.78 -31.21
CA PHE A 20 -14.32 -30.50 -29.96
C PHE A 20 -13.03 -31.00 -29.27
N MET A 21 -12.05 -31.49 -30.04
CA MET A 21 -10.75 -31.90 -29.50
C MET A 21 -9.98 -30.72 -28.90
N ILE A 22 -9.98 -29.56 -29.57
CA ILE A 22 -9.34 -28.33 -29.08
C ILE A 22 -10.01 -27.84 -27.80
N GLU A 23 -11.35 -27.80 -27.76
CA GLU A 23 -12.10 -27.40 -26.56
C GLU A 23 -11.81 -28.34 -25.38
N LYS A 24 -11.77 -29.66 -25.61
CA LYS A 24 -11.38 -30.65 -24.59
C LYS A 24 -9.95 -30.44 -24.09
N MET A 25 -9.01 -30.10 -24.97
CA MET A 25 -7.63 -29.82 -24.58
C MET A 25 -7.52 -28.56 -23.73
N LEU A 26 -8.27 -27.51 -24.07
CA LEU A 26 -8.26 -26.23 -23.35
C LEU A 26 -8.97 -26.31 -22.00
N THR A 27 -10.06 -27.08 -21.89
CA THR A 27 -10.83 -27.24 -20.64
C THR A 27 -10.00 -27.82 -19.48
N GLY A 28 -8.94 -28.55 -19.79
CA GLY A 28 -8.00 -29.09 -18.80
C GLY A 28 -6.96 -28.08 -18.29
N LYS A 29 -6.86 -26.89 -18.89
CA LYS A 29 -5.85 -25.87 -18.59
C LYS A 29 -6.46 -24.72 -17.79
N VAL A 30 -5.62 -24.09 -16.97
CA VAL A 30 -5.99 -22.92 -16.15
C VAL A 30 -5.00 -21.83 -16.47
N PHE A 31 -5.51 -20.68 -16.91
CA PHE A 31 -4.68 -19.56 -17.34
C PHE A 31 -4.76 -18.43 -16.33
N ILE A 32 -5.97 -17.95 -16.05
CA ILE A 32 -6.23 -16.84 -15.15
C ILE A 32 -7.57 -17.13 -14.44
N GLU A 33 -7.62 -16.93 -13.13
CA GLU A 33 -8.85 -17.07 -12.35
C GLU A 33 -8.90 -16.01 -11.25
N LEU A 34 -10.08 -15.84 -10.63
CA LEU A 34 -10.20 -15.04 -9.41
C LEU A 34 -9.99 -15.94 -8.22
N ALA A 35 -9.16 -15.50 -7.28
CA ALA A 35 -8.87 -16.26 -6.08
C ALA A 35 -8.98 -15.38 -4.83
N CYS A 36 -9.33 -16.02 -3.72
CA CYS A 36 -9.34 -15.43 -2.40
C CYS A 36 -8.14 -15.94 -1.60
N VAL A 37 -7.49 -15.04 -0.85
CA VAL A 37 -6.38 -15.34 0.04
C VAL A 37 -6.88 -15.99 1.33
N ASN A 38 -6.32 -17.15 1.70
CA ASN A 38 -6.60 -17.82 2.97
C ASN A 38 -5.54 -17.50 4.03
N ALA A 39 -4.28 -17.41 3.60
CA ALA A 39 -3.14 -17.10 4.46
C ALA A 39 -2.07 -16.36 3.68
N CYS A 40 -1.27 -15.54 4.37
CA CYS A 40 -0.14 -14.83 3.79
C CYS A 40 1.10 -15.02 4.66
N ASP A 41 2.24 -15.28 4.02
CA ASP A 41 3.57 -15.19 4.60
C ASP A 41 4.32 -14.00 3.94
N PRO A 42 4.39 -12.85 4.63
CA PRO A 42 5.08 -11.66 4.12
C PRO A 42 6.60 -11.82 3.98
N ALA A 43 7.23 -12.68 4.79
CA ALA A 43 8.68 -12.88 4.81
C ALA A 43 9.11 -13.74 3.62
N ALA A 44 8.36 -14.80 3.34
CA ALA A 44 8.56 -15.61 2.15
C ALA A 44 8.01 -14.93 0.88
N GLN A 45 7.15 -13.91 0.97
CA GLN A 45 6.41 -13.34 -0.15
C GLN A 45 5.53 -14.40 -0.85
N THR A 46 4.76 -15.14 -0.06
CA THR A 46 3.82 -16.15 -0.53
C THR A 46 2.43 -15.98 0.08
N VAL A 47 1.42 -16.40 -0.66
CA VAL A 47 0.03 -16.49 -0.23
C VAL A 47 -0.51 -17.88 -0.54
N ASP A 48 -1.46 -18.31 0.28
CA ASP A 48 -2.26 -19.50 0.03
C ASP A 48 -3.62 -19.05 -0.48
N VAL A 49 -4.04 -19.55 -1.64
CA VAL A 49 -5.21 -19.03 -2.35
C VAL A 49 -6.19 -20.15 -2.73
N THR A 50 -7.48 -19.83 -2.74
CA THR A 50 -8.54 -20.70 -3.27
C THR A 50 -9.25 -20.02 -4.42
N SER A 51 -9.42 -20.74 -5.53
CA SER A 51 -10.16 -20.24 -6.70
C SER A 51 -11.64 -20.05 -6.37
N LEU A 52 -12.20 -18.91 -6.76
CA LEU A 52 -13.59 -18.54 -6.50
C LEU A 52 -14.55 -19.04 -7.59
N VAL A 53 -14.03 -19.35 -8.78
CA VAL A 53 -14.85 -19.83 -9.90
C VAL A 53 -14.85 -21.36 -9.89
N ASN A 54 -15.89 -21.95 -9.31
CA ASN A 54 -16.06 -23.40 -9.27
C ASN A 54 -16.45 -23.95 -10.65
N ARG A 55 -15.91 -25.12 -11.00
CA ARG A 55 -16.43 -25.92 -12.12
C ARG A 55 -17.69 -26.65 -11.70
N ALA A 56 -18.62 -26.84 -12.62
CA ALA A 56 -19.75 -27.74 -12.43
C ALA A 56 -19.34 -29.19 -12.79
N ASP A 57 -19.80 -30.16 -12.02
CA ASP A 57 -19.81 -31.56 -12.42
C ASP A 57 -20.86 -31.83 -13.53
N PRO A 58 -20.92 -33.03 -14.13
CA PRO A 58 -21.90 -33.36 -15.15
C PRO A 58 -23.36 -33.24 -14.68
N GLU A 59 -23.61 -33.27 -13.37
CA GLU A 59 -24.92 -33.09 -12.75
C GLU A 59 -25.23 -31.61 -12.40
N GLY A 60 -24.31 -30.69 -12.68
CA GLY A 60 -24.48 -29.24 -12.46
C GLY A 60 -24.15 -28.77 -11.05
N LYS A 61 -23.58 -29.61 -10.18
CA LYS A 61 -23.17 -29.25 -8.81
C LYS A 61 -21.75 -28.68 -8.80
N PRO A 62 -21.46 -27.66 -7.97
CA PRO A 62 -20.14 -27.06 -7.91
C PRO A 62 -19.10 -28.01 -7.31
N ILE A 63 -17.98 -28.16 -8.01
CA ILE A 63 -16.76 -28.79 -7.53
C ILE A 63 -15.93 -27.70 -6.86
N THR A 64 -15.79 -27.79 -5.54
CA THR A 64 -15.00 -26.82 -4.77
C THR A 64 -13.51 -27.01 -5.02
N HIS A 65 -12.80 -25.90 -5.21
CA HIS A 65 -11.35 -25.91 -5.37
C HIS A 65 -10.63 -26.09 -4.03
N GLY A 66 -9.59 -26.92 -4.02
CA GLY A 66 -8.66 -27.00 -2.90
C GLY A 66 -7.74 -25.78 -2.85
N THR A 67 -7.20 -25.50 -1.66
CA THR A 67 -6.22 -24.43 -1.46
C THR A 67 -4.93 -24.72 -2.22
N VAL A 68 -4.43 -23.72 -2.92
CA VAL A 68 -3.12 -23.73 -3.57
C VAL A 68 -2.15 -23.01 -2.65
N TYR A 69 -1.12 -23.73 -2.20
CA TYR A 69 -0.16 -23.24 -1.23
C TYR A 69 1.05 -22.58 -1.89
N GLY A 70 1.62 -21.57 -1.23
CA GLY A 70 2.93 -21.02 -1.57
C GLY A 70 2.98 -20.23 -2.88
N VAL A 71 1.85 -19.67 -3.31
CA VAL A 71 1.76 -18.83 -4.52
C VAL A 71 2.46 -17.50 -4.28
N ARG A 72 3.22 -17.00 -5.25
CA ARG A 72 3.90 -15.70 -5.12
C ARG A 72 2.91 -14.57 -5.34
N PHE A 73 2.97 -13.51 -4.54
CA PHE A 73 2.19 -12.30 -4.81
C PHE A 73 3.05 -11.15 -5.35
N LEU A 74 2.46 -10.30 -6.18
CA LEU A 74 3.11 -9.11 -6.71
C LEU A 74 3.37 -8.09 -5.59
N ARG A 75 4.63 -7.66 -5.49
CA ARG A 75 5.03 -6.45 -4.79
C ARG A 75 5.51 -5.45 -5.82
N TRP A 76 4.96 -4.24 -5.81
CA TRP A 76 5.40 -3.17 -6.69
C TRP A 76 6.78 -2.69 -6.23
N GLN A 77 7.84 -3.13 -6.93
CA GLN A 77 9.22 -2.86 -6.55
C GLN A 77 10.08 -2.53 -7.77
N CYS A 78 11.03 -1.63 -7.57
CA CYS A 78 12.02 -1.24 -8.57
C CYS A 78 13.34 -0.91 -7.86
N GLY A 79 14.44 -1.57 -8.24
CA GLY A 79 15.72 -1.44 -7.55
C GLY A 79 15.58 -1.78 -6.06
N GLY A 80 16.01 -0.86 -5.18
CA GLY A 80 15.83 -0.98 -3.73
C GLY A 80 14.52 -0.37 -3.18
N SER A 81 13.64 0.14 -4.04
CA SER A 81 12.39 0.79 -3.64
C SER A 81 11.19 -0.14 -3.83
N ALA A 82 10.21 -0.07 -2.92
CA ALA A 82 8.98 -0.85 -3.04
C ALA A 82 7.78 -0.13 -2.41
N ILE A 83 6.60 -0.34 -2.99
CA ILE A 83 5.31 -0.14 -2.34
C ILE A 83 4.93 -1.48 -1.71
N ILE A 84 4.93 -1.51 -0.38
CA ILE A 84 4.67 -2.72 0.40
C ILE A 84 3.20 -2.71 0.82
N MET A 85 2.41 -3.55 0.16
CA MET A 85 1.02 -3.86 0.51
C MET A 85 0.91 -5.38 0.52
N ASN A 86 1.06 -5.98 1.69
CA ASN A 86 0.98 -7.43 1.82
C ASN A 86 -0.51 -7.82 1.84
N PRO A 87 -0.93 -8.85 1.09
CA PRO A 87 -2.30 -9.35 1.12
C PRO A 87 -2.66 -9.89 2.50
N GLU A 88 -3.94 -9.76 2.86
CA GLU A 88 -4.52 -10.32 4.08
C GLU A 88 -5.54 -11.42 3.75
N PRO A 89 -5.80 -12.35 4.69
CA PRO A 89 -6.87 -13.33 4.52
C PRO A 89 -8.22 -12.68 4.21
N GLY A 90 -8.89 -13.18 3.18
CA GLY A 90 -10.14 -12.60 2.66
C GLY A 90 -9.96 -11.66 1.48
N ASP A 91 -8.73 -11.24 1.17
CA ASP A 91 -8.45 -10.44 -0.02
C ASP A 91 -8.74 -11.24 -1.30
N ILE A 92 -9.40 -10.58 -2.25
CA ILE A 92 -9.70 -11.12 -3.56
C ILE A 92 -8.80 -10.45 -4.60
N GLY A 93 -8.37 -11.25 -5.57
CA GLY A 93 -7.45 -10.80 -6.58
C GLY A 93 -7.45 -11.68 -7.82
N LEU A 94 -6.70 -11.20 -8.80
CA LEU A 94 -6.41 -11.91 -10.03
C LEU A 94 -5.28 -12.90 -9.79
N PHE A 95 -5.53 -14.17 -10.09
CA PHE A 95 -4.55 -15.24 -9.97
C PHE A 95 -4.13 -15.68 -11.38
N ALA A 96 -2.92 -15.32 -11.77
CA ALA A 96 -2.35 -15.60 -13.08
C ALA A 96 -1.46 -16.85 -13.01
N VAL A 97 -1.78 -17.87 -13.79
CA VAL A 97 -1.05 -19.13 -13.83
C VAL A 97 -0.02 -19.09 -14.96
N CYS A 98 1.24 -19.39 -14.65
CA CYS A 98 2.29 -19.39 -15.67
C CYS A 98 2.19 -20.61 -16.61
N ASP A 99 2.66 -20.45 -17.84
CA ASP A 99 2.65 -21.50 -18.87
C ASP A 99 3.53 -22.70 -18.50
N ARG A 100 4.58 -22.47 -17.70
CA ARG A 100 5.60 -23.44 -17.30
C ARG A 100 5.89 -23.34 -15.80
N ASP A 101 6.49 -24.38 -15.25
CA ASP A 101 7.01 -24.42 -13.89
C ASP A 101 8.03 -23.30 -13.63
N ILE A 102 7.75 -22.46 -12.63
CA ILE A 102 8.57 -21.30 -12.24
C ILE A 102 9.47 -21.56 -11.02
N SER A 103 9.42 -22.75 -10.42
CA SER A 103 10.13 -23.07 -9.15
C SER A 103 11.63 -22.73 -9.21
N LEU A 104 12.32 -23.11 -10.28
CA LEU A 104 13.75 -22.84 -10.46
C LEU A 104 14.05 -21.36 -10.74
N VAL A 105 13.14 -20.63 -11.39
CA VAL A 105 13.29 -19.18 -11.61
C VAL A 105 13.11 -18.44 -10.29
N VAL A 106 12.13 -18.86 -9.48
CA VAL A 106 11.90 -18.31 -8.14
C VAL A 106 13.10 -18.55 -7.23
N ALA A 107 13.66 -19.77 -7.23
CA ALA A 107 14.81 -20.11 -6.41
C ALA A 107 16.09 -19.38 -6.82
N ASN A 108 16.37 -19.31 -8.13
CA ASN A 108 17.64 -18.79 -8.64
C ASN A 108 17.60 -17.29 -9.00
N ARG A 109 16.41 -16.69 -9.12
CA ARG A 109 16.19 -15.30 -9.55
C ARG A 109 16.86 -14.95 -10.87
N ARG A 110 16.97 -15.93 -11.78
CA ARG A 110 17.54 -15.82 -13.12
C ARG A 110 16.84 -16.78 -14.07
N GLY A 111 17.11 -16.62 -15.37
CA GLY A 111 16.64 -17.57 -16.39
C GLY A 111 17.05 -19.00 -16.03
N ALA A 112 16.06 -19.89 -16.01
CA ALA A 112 16.24 -21.31 -15.72
C ALA A 112 15.31 -22.13 -16.62
N LEU A 113 15.68 -23.39 -16.84
CA LEU A 113 14.75 -24.35 -17.44
C LEU A 113 13.59 -24.61 -16.47
N ALA A 114 12.47 -25.10 -17.00
CA ALA A 114 11.34 -25.50 -16.16
C ALA A 114 11.76 -26.68 -15.26
N GLY A 115 11.50 -26.57 -13.96
CA GLY A 115 11.83 -27.63 -12.97
C GLY A 115 11.01 -28.92 -13.15
N SER A 116 9.90 -28.83 -13.86
CA SER A 116 9.03 -29.93 -14.22
C SER A 116 8.41 -29.70 -15.60
N GLN A 117 7.80 -30.74 -16.17
CA GLN A 117 7.02 -30.66 -17.40
C GLN A 117 5.57 -30.19 -17.16
N ARG A 118 5.23 -29.76 -15.93
CA ARG A 118 3.93 -29.16 -15.60
C ARG A 118 3.70 -27.91 -16.46
N ARG A 119 2.46 -27.75 -16.94
CA ARG A 119 2.00 -26.59 -17.71
C ARG A 119 0.62 -26.17 -17.23
N HIS A 120 0.41 -24.86 -17.07
CA HIS A 120 -0.86 -24.29 -16.59
C HIS A 120 -1.32 -24.92 -15.26
N SER A 121 -0.37 -25.06 -14.33
CA SER A 121 -0.57 -25.65 -13.01
C SER A 121 -0.69 -24.55 -11.98
N ARG A 122 -1.73 -24.59 -11.14
CA ARG A 122 -2.01 -23.52 -10.15
C ARG A 122 -0.83 -23.27 -9.21
N THR A 123 -0.07 -24.29 -8.85
CA THR A 123 1.12 -24.12 -7.99
C THR A 123 2.17 -23.19 -8.60
N ASP A 124 2.16 -23.00 -9.92
CA ASP A 124 3.09 -22.14 -10.67
C ASP A 124 2.42 -20.79 -11.00
N GLY A 125 1.57 -20.29 -10.11
CA GLY A 125 0.85 -19.04 -10.28
C GLY A 125 1.45 -17.85 -9.54
N VAL A 126 0.98 -16.67 -9.93
CA VAL A 126 1.27 -15.38 -9.32
C VAL A 126 -0.04 -14.70 -8.98
N TYR A 127 -0.18 -14.29 -7.72
CA TYR A 127 -1.32 -13.55 -7.21
C TYR A 127 -1.11 -12.04 -7.39
N LEU A 128 -2.08 -11.39 -8.02
CA LEU A 128 -2.17 -9.97 -8.26
C LEU A 128 -3.41 -9.46 -7.50
N GLY A 129 -3.20 -8.89 -6.32
CA GLY A 129 -4.29 -8.47 -5.42
C GLY A 129 -5.04 -7.22 -5.87
N GLY A 130 -6.10 -6.88 -5.13
CA GLY A 130 -6.78 -5.60 -5.21
C GLY A 130 -8.06 -5.58 -6.05
N LEU A 131 -8.74 -6.72 -6.21
CA LEU A 131 -9.97 -6.80 -6.99
C LEU A 131 -11.13 -7.28 -6.12
N LEU A 132 -12.29 -6.60 -6.19
CA LEU A 132 -13.51 -6.95 -5.43
C LEU A 132 -13.38 -6.89 -3.89
N ASN A 133 -12.36 -6.20 -3.37
CA ASN A 133 -12.24 -5.94 -1.94
C ASN A 133 -13.24 -4.87 -1.46
N ALA A 134 -13.50 -4.86 -0.16
CA ALA A 134 -14.28 -3.79 0.48
C ALA A 134 -13.59 -2.43 0.33
N PHE A 135 -14.35 -1.34 0.46
CA PHE A 135 -13.80 0.00 0.36
C PHE A 135 -12.78 0.26 1.50
N PRO A 136 -11.57 0.77 1.19
CA PRO A 136 -10.51 0.89 2.18
C PRO A 136 -10.79 2.04 3.16
N THR A 137 -10.47 1.80 4.44
CA THR A 137 -10.46 2.84 5.49
C THR A 137 -9.10 3.53 5.65
N GLN A 138 -8.06 2.94 5.07
CA GLN A 138 -6.70 3.47 5.02
C GLN A 138 -6.23 3.48 3.56
N TYR A 139 -5.83 4.64 3.06
CA TYR A 139 -5.44 4.79 1.65
C TYR A 139 -4.55 6.00 1.39
N LEU A 140 -3.81 5.92 0.27
CA LEU A 140 -3.20 7.04 -0.42
C LEU A 140 -3.99 7.27 -1.71
N GLU A 141 -4.68 8.40 -1.81
CA GLU A 141 -5.48 8.76 -2.99
C GLU A 141 -4.79 9.87 -3.78
N LEU A 142 -4.56 9.62 -5.07
CA LEU A 142 -4.12 10.61 -6.05
C LEU A 142 -5.35 11.12 -6.80
N ALA A 143 -6.03 12.11 -6.24
CA ALA A 143 -7.16 12.78 -6.88
C ALA A 143 -6.67 13.77 -7.95
N LYS A 144 -7.57 14.26 -8.81
CA LYS A 144 -7.23 15.18 -9.92
C LYS A 144 -6.43 16.41 -9.46
N ASN A 145 -6.77 16.95 -8.28
CA ASN A 145 -6.20 18.19 -7.74
C ASN A 145 -5.65 18.04 -6.31
N ALA A 146 -5.62 16.82 -5.73
CA ALA A 146 -5.24 16.62 -4.33
C ALA A 146 -4.56 15.26 -4.13
N ILE A 147 -3.70 15.19 -3.13
CA ILE A 147 -3.14 13.93 -2.63
C ILE A 147 -3.63 13.76 -1.20
N ASN A 148 -4.45 12.73 -0.95
CA ASN A 148 -5.00 12.46 0.38
C ASN A 148 -4.28 11.26 0.99
N ILE A 149 -3.80 11.41 2.23
CA ILE A 149 -3.21 10.34 3.03
C ILE A 149 -4.13 10.12 4.23
N VAL A 150 -4.89 9.04 4.23
CA VAL A 150 -5.89 8.73 5.27
C VAL A 150 -5.52 7.43 5.96
N THR A 151 -5.47 7.47 7.29
CA THR A 151 -5.17 6.29 8.11
C THR A 151 -5.81 6.45 9.50
N PRO A 152 -6.38 5.36 10.08
CA PRO A 152 -6.79 5.35 11.48
C PRO A 152 -5.59 5.23 12.44
N ASN A 153 -4.44 4.81 11.92
CA ASN A 153 -3.19 4.56 12.66
C ASN A 153 -2.18 5.70 12.44
N PRO A 154 -1.11 5.79 13.25
CA PRO A 154 -0.09 6.84 13.12
C PRO A 154 0.58 6.88 11.73
N VAL A 155 0.82 8.09 11.23
CA VAL A 155 1.67 8.32 10.05
C VAL A 155 3.11 8.57 10.52
N ASN A 156 4.02 7.66 10.18
CA ASN A 156 5.44 7.79 10.50
C ASN A 156 6.24 8.12 9.23
N VAL A 157 7.05 9.18 9.27
CA VAL A 157 7.93 9.58 8.17
C VAL A 157 9.36 9.63 8.67
N SER A 158 10.20 8.70 8.20
CA SER A 158 11.61 8.62 8.54
C SER A 158 12.47 8.95 7.32
N CYS A 159 13.23 10.04 7.39
CA CYS A 159 14.13 10.47 6.33
C CYS A 159 15.32 11.25 6.93
N HIS A 160 16.35 11.51 6.11
CA HIS A 160 17.48 12.32 6.55
C HIS A 160 17.16 13.82 6.60
N HIS A 161 16.31 14.30 5.70
CA HIS A 161 15.89 15.69 5.62
C HIS A 161 14.51 15.78 4.95
N ALA A 162 13.64 16.66 5.45
CA ALA A 162 12.32 16.92 4.89
C ALA A 162 12.15 18.42 4.62
N THR A 163 11.59 18.76 3.46
CA THR A 163 11.28 20.15 3.08
C THR A 163 9.82 20.24 2.65
N LEU A 164 9.07 21.16 3.25
CA LEU A 164 7.69 21.48 2.87
C LEU A 164 7.66 22.81 2.13
N LYS A 165 7.24 22.81 0.86
CA LYS A 165 7.05 24.02 0.04
C LYS A 165 5.58 24.20 -0.26
N ALA A 166 4.93 25.12 0.44
CA ALA A 166 3.53 25.46 0.25
C ALA A 166 3.38 26.99 0.20
N PRO A 167 3.30 27.61 -1.00
CA PRO A 167 3.29 29.07 -1.15
C PRO A 167 2.17 29.79 -0.39
N GLU A 168 1.03 29.11 -0.20
CA GLU A 168 -0.14 29.66 0.52
C GLU A 168 -0.10 29.37 2.02
N GLY A 169 0.84 28.52 2.49
CA GLY A 169 1.03 28.22 3.91
C GLY A 169 0.90 26.73 4.26
N VAL A 170 1.14 26.43 5.53
CA VAL A 170 1.01 25.11 6.14
C VAL A 170 0.14 25.24 7.39
N THR A 171 -0.90 24.42 7.50
CA THR A 171 -1.77 24.36 8.69
C THR A 171 -1.51 23.06 9.43
N ILE A 172 -1.32 23.14 10.75
CA ILE A 172 -1.16 21.99 11.64
C ILE A 172 -2.28 22.05 12.66
N ASP A 173 -3.39 21.36 12.38
CA ASP A 173 -4.55 21.26 13.27
C ASP A 173 -4.39 20.05 14.20
N THR A 174 -3.92 20.32 15.42
CA THR A 174 -3.64 19.31 16.43
C THR A 174 -3.73 19.92 17.83
N PRO A 175 -4.17 19.17 18.85
CA PRO A 175 -4.07 19.60 20.23
C PRO A 175 -2.62 19.85 20.70
N LEU A 176 -1.64 19.17 20.10
CA LEU A 176 -0.23 19.29 20.47
C LEU A 176 0.68 19.16 19.26
N ALA A 177 1.51 20.19 19.02
CA ALA A 177 2.65 20.14 18.12
C ALA A 177 3.94 20.22 18.96
N ALA A 178 4.73 19.14 18.96
CA ALA A 178 5.95 19.04 19.75
C ALA A 178 7.17 18.95 18.82
N PHE A 179 8.18 19.78 19.10
CA PHE A 179 9.47 19.77 18.40
C PHE A 179 10.56 19.46 19.42
N THR A 180 11.34 18.42 19.16
CA THR A 180 12.41 17.98 20.07
C THR A 180 13.70 18.79 19.90
N GLY A 181 13.85 19.46 18.77
CA GLY A 181 14.96 20.37 18.47
C GLY A 181 14.52 21.83 18.54
N ASP A 182 15.45 22.71 18.16
CA ASP A 182 15.20 24.14 18.12
C ASP A 182 14.31 24.52 16.93
N ILE A 183 13.47 25.54 17.14
CA ILE A 183 12.62 26.15 16.12
C ILE A 183 13.16 27.54 15.83
N VAL A 184 13.48 27.82 14.57
CA VAL A 184 13.78 29.18 14.09
C VAL A 184 12.61 29.62 13.23
N ASP A 185 11.83 30.59 13.70
CA ASP A 185 10.79 31.22 12.92
C ASP A 185 11.41 32.23 11.94
N HIS A 186 10.79 32.41 10.77
CA HIS A 186 11.27 33.35 9.75
C HIS A 186 12.78 33.21 9.42
N ALA A 187 13.23 31.96 9.24
CA ALA A 187 14.63 31.57 9.04
C ALA A 187 15.36 32.23 7.85
N GLY A 188 14.66 32.99 6.99
CA GLY A 188 15.27 33.79 5.94
C GLY A 188 15.94 35.08 6.44
N SER A 189 15.55 35.61 7.60
CA SER A 189 16.21 36.77 8.22
C SER A 189 16.47 36.63 9.72
N ASN A 190 15.81 35.69 10.40
CA ASN A 190 16.10 35.36 11.79
C ASN A 190 17.01 34.13 11.87
N SER A 191 18.03 34.18 12.73
CA SER A 191 18.96 33.08 13.00
C SER A 191 18.89 32.57 14.45
N VAL A 192 18.05 33.16 15.29
CA VAL A 192 17.91 32.85 16.72
C VAL A 192 16.73 31.91 16.92
N SER A 193 16.89 30.90 17.78
CA SER A 193 15.79 29.97 18.07
C SER A 193 14.75 30.57 19.02
N LEU A 194 13.52 30.05 18.97
CA LEU A 194 12.46 30.39 19.94
C LEU A 194 12.88 30.07 21.39
N LYS A 195 13.74 29.07 21.59
CA LYS A 195 14.30 28.73 22.89
C LYS A 195 15.26 29.81 23.37
N ASP A 196 16.17 30.27 22.50
CA ASP A 196 17.10 31.35 22.82
C ASP A 196 16.38 32.66 23.09
N LEU A 197 15.35 32.98 22.29
CA LEU A 197 14.49 34.15 22.52
C LEU A 197 13.83 34.07 23.90
N ARG A 198 13.34 32.89 24.29
CA ARG A 198 12.76 32.67 25.63
C ARG A 198 13.80 32.82 26.74
N ASP A 199 14.99 32.28 26.56
CA ASP A 199 16.06 32.37 27.56
C ASP A 199 16.54 33.82 27.72
N HIS A 200 16.72 34.55 26.62
CA HIS A 200 17.00 35.98 26.63
C HIS A 200 15.87 36.76 27.30
N PHE A 201 14.61 36.47 26.98
CA PHE A 201 13.46 37.09 27.63
C PHE A 201 13.41 36.78 29.14
N ASN A 202 13.76 35.59 29.59
CA ASN A 202 13.73 35.28 31.03
C ASN A 202 14.90 35.93 31.80
N ARG A 203 16.02 36.18 31.12
CA ARG A 203 17.25 36.74 31.74
C ARG A 203 17.42 38.24 31.53
N HIS A 204 16.63 38.88 30.66
CA HIS A 204 16.83 40.29 30.37
C HIS A 204 16.65 41.15 31.62
N ARG A 205 17.34 42.29 31.59
CA ARG A 205 17.29 43.35 32.60
C ARG A 205 17.11 44.67 31.87
N HIS A 206 16.59 45.65 32.59
CA HIS A 206 16.43 47.02 32.10
C HIS A 206 17.26 47.94 32.97
N ASP A 207 17.97 48.87 32.32
CA ASP A 207 18.62 49.96 33.02
C ASP A 207 17.57 51.03 33.35
N VAL A 208 17.39 51.30 34.64
CA VAL A 208 16.45 52.33 35.11
C VAL A 208 17.22 53.62 35.33
N GLN A 209 17.02 54.58 34.45
CA GLN A 209 17.68 55.88 34.48
C GLN A 209 16.83 56.93 35.20
N GLY A 210 17.46 57.99 35.73
CA GLY A 210 16.76 59.14 36.33
C GLY A 210 16.22 58.92 37.74
N VAL A 211 16.77 57.95 38.50
CA VAL A 211 16.39 57.66 39.88
C VAL A 211 17.48 58.08 40.87
N GLU A 212 17.08 58.42 42.10
CA GLU A 212 18.03 58.65 43.20
C GLU A 212 18.56 57.31 43.74
N SER A 213 19.86 57.23 44.00
CA SER A 213 20.48 55.99 44.49
C SER A 213 20.11 55.71 45.95
N GLY A 214 19.92 54.44 46.29
CA GLY A 214 19.51 54.01 47.62
C GLY A 214 19.61 52.50 47.82
N SER A 215 19.24 52.02 49.01
CA SER A 215 19.31 50.60 49.40
C SER A 215 17.97 49.86 49.33
N SER A 216 16.87 50.57 49.09
CA SER A 216 15.53 49.99 48.99
C SER A 216 15.38 49.19 47.70
N ARG A 217 14.73 48.03 47.78
CA ARG A 217 14.41 47.19 46.61
C ARG A 217 12.91 47.26 46.33
N VAL A 218 12.56 47.58 45.09
CA VAL A 218 11.17 47.62 44.61
C VAL A 218 11.02 46.73 43.39
N THR A 219 9.81 46.26 43.11
CA THR A 219 9.47 45.47 41.92
C THR A 219 8.54 46.31 41.05
N SER A 220 8.79 46.33 39.74
CA SER A 220 7.94 47.05 38.80
C SER A 220 6.54 46.40 38.72
N ALA A 221 5.57 47.19 38.27
CA ALA A 221 4.30 46.64 37.81
C ALA A 221 4.52 45.77 36.53
N PRO A 222 3.52 44.97 36.14
CA PRO A 222 3.50 44.35 34.81
C PRO A 222 3.63 45.39 33.69
N PRO A 223 4.14 45.01 32.50
CA PRO A 223 4.21 45.92 31.35
C PRO A 223 2.83 46.50 31.02
N ASP A 224 2.80 47.79 30.68
CA ASP A 224 1.58 48.45 30.24
C ASP A 224 0.99 47.77 29.00
N ILE A 225 -0.33 47.69 28.93
CA ILE A 225 -1.01 47.25 27.70
C ILE A 225 -0.89 48.39 26.70
N PRO A 226 -0.29 48.19 25.51
CA PRO A 226 -0.24 49.23 24.50
C PRO A 226 -1.67 49.67 24.17
N THR A 227 -2.00 50.93 24.43
CA THR A 227 -3.20 51.56 23.86
C THR A 227 -2.86 52.03 22.47
N GLU A 228 -3.60 51.55 21.47
CA GLU A 228 -3.51 52.04 20.08
C GLU A 228 -3.68 53.57 19.98
#